data_AF-A0A356F4F5-F1
#
_entry.id   AF-A0A356F4F5-F1
#
_cell.length_a   1.000
_cell.length_b   1.000
_cell.length_c   1.000
_cell.angle_alpha   90.00
_cell.angle_beta   90.00
_cell.angle_gamma   90.00
#
_symmetry.space_group_name_H-M   'P 1'
#
loop_
_entity.id
_entity.type
_entity.pdbx_description
1 polymer ?
#
loop_
_entity_poly.entity_id
_entity_poly.type
_entity_poly.pdbx_seq_one_letter_code
_entity_poly.pdbx_strand_id
1 'polypeptide(L)'
;MIQERIFYQLKYSSKNHYSNAVSNWFQYYSKKIGIDDPDKVFHSFRHTAKQHLRDCGVPQEYQNALCGWKGADTGETSYGGNVPFEKLYEYISMLQYPFLEKTLKKLKKQNKL
;
A
#
# COMPACT_ATOMS: atom_id res chain seq x y z
N MET A 1 -30.42 -7.01 -1.79
CA MET A 1 -29.73 -5.94 -2.54
C MET A 1 -28.30 -6.38 -2.75
N ILE A 2 -27.85 -6.54 -3.99
CA ILE A 2 -26.44 -6.83 -4.28
C ILE A 2 -25.69 -5.51 -4.16
N GLN A 3 -24.61 -5.54 -3.39
CA GLN A 3 -23.81 -4.37 -3.13
C GLN A 3 -22.55 -4.41 -4.01
N GLU A 4 -22.44 -3.49 -4.97
CA GLU A 4 -21.39 -3.52 -6.00
C GLU A 4 -19.96 -3.22 -5.49
N ARG A 5 -19.83 -2.57 -4.33
CA ARG A 5 -18.54 -2.16 -3.75
C ARG A 5 -18.22 -3.00 -2.54
N ILE A 6 -16.98 -3.51 -2.46
CA ILE A 6 -16.45 -4.24 -1.29
C ILE A 6 -16.61 -3.38 -0.01
N PHE A 7 -16.24 -2.10 -0.08
CA PHE A 7 -16.34 -1.16 1.04
C PHE A 7 -17.55 -0.22 0.91
N TYR A 8 -18.74 -0.81 0.91
CA TYR A 8 -19.98 -0.08 0.64
C TYR A 8 -20.37 0.98 1.67
N GLN A 9 -19.90 0.84 2.90
CA GLN A 9 -20.14 1.80 3.99
C GLN A 9 -19.35 3.10 3.81
N LEU A 10 -18.34 3.13 2.95
CA LEU A 10 -17.60 4.35 2.64
C LEU A 10 -18.49 5.31 1.84
N LYS A 11 -18.68 6.49 2.41
CA LYS A 11 -19.44 7.60 1.80
C LYS A 11 -18.53 8.44 0.91
N TYR A 12 -19.10 8.93 -0.18
CA TYR A 12 -18.41 9.83 -1.11
C TYR A 12 -18.20 11.21 -0.47
N SER A 13 -17.07 11.84 -0.76
CA SER A 13 -16.74 13.22 -0.40
C SER A 13 -16.14 13.94 -1.60
N SER A 14 -16.42 15.22 -1.80
CA SER A 14 -15.83 16.02 -2.88
C SER A 14 -14.30 16.18 -2.77
N LYS A 15 -13.75 16.11 -1.55
CA LYS A 15 -12.31 16.31 -1.32
C LYS A 15 -11.48 15.09 -1.71
N ASN A 16 -11.87 13.91 -1.22
CA ASN A 16 -11.10 12.66 -1.33
C ASN A 16 -11.98 11.45 -1.71
N HIS A 17 -13.11 11.68 -2.38
CA HIS A 17 -14.02 10.63 -2.84
C HIS A 17 -14.36 9.63 -1.70
N TYR A 18 -14.24 8.33 -1.94
CA TYR A 18 -14.49 7.29 -0.94
C TYR A 18 -13.32 7.07 0.04
N SER A 19 -12.12 7.61 -0.22
CA SER A 19 -10.95 7.44 0.66
C SER A 19 -10.89 8.45 1.81
N ASN A 20 -11.77 9.46 1.80
CA ASN A 20 -11.79 10.53 2.81
C ASN A 20 -11.91 10.00 4.24
N ALA A 21 -12.85 9.08 4.46
CA ALA A 21 -13.10 8.51 5.80
C ALA A 21 -11.87 7.74 6.32
N VAL A 22 -11.24 6.93 5.47
CA VAL A 22 -10.05 6.13 5.84
C VAL A 22 -8.85 7.04 6.11
N SER A 23 -8.65 8.06 5.28
CA SER A 23 -7.54 9.01 5.44
C SER A 23 -7.66 9.81 6.73
N ASN A 24 -8.86 10.29 7.07
CA ASN A 24 -9.11 11.01 8.31
C ASN A 24 -8.96 10.10 9.53
N TRP A 25 -9.55 8.90 9.49
CA TRP A 25 -9.39 7.91 10.56
C TRP A 25 -7.90 7.65 10.85
N PHE A 26 -7.11 7.39 9.82
CA PHE A 26 -5.69 7.13 9.98
C PHE A 26 -4.95 8.34 10.55
N GLN A 27 -5.25 9.55 10.09
CA GLN A 27 -4.67 10.78 10.63
C GLN A 27 -4.92 10.93 12.14
N TYR A 28 -6.17 10.72 12.59
CA TYR A 28 -6.49 10.80 14.03
C TYR A 28 -5.84 9.66 14.82
N TYR A 29 -5.84 8.45 14.26
CA TYR A 29 -5.22 7.29 14.89
C TYR A 29 -3.71 7.48 15.08
N SER A 30 -2.98 7.91 14.04
CA SER A 30 -1.54 8.15 14.10
C SER A 30 -1.18 9.15 15.20
N LYS A 31 -1.90 10.29 15.27
CA LYS A 31 -1.71 11.27 16.34
C LYS A 31 -1.96 10.68 17.73
N LYS A 32 -3.03 9.88 17.88
CA LYS A 32 -3.38 9.22 19.15
C LYS A 32 -2.27 8.29 19.65
N ILE A 33 -1.53 7.63 18.75
CA ILE A 33 -0.42 6.73 19.10
C ILE A 33 0.95 7.42 19.11
N GLY A 34 0.98 8.75 19.01
CA GLY A 34 2.22 9.54 19.10
C GLY A 34 3.03 9.63 17.81
N ILE A 35 2.42 9.36 16.64
CA ILE A 35 3.03 9.62 15.34
C ILE A 35 2.51 10.97 14.84
N ASP A 36 3.37 11.98 14.85
CA ASP A 36 3.08 13.37 14.50
C ASP A 36 3.76 13.87 13.22
N ASP A 37 4.58 13.02 12.60
CA ASP A 37 5.24 13.32 11.33
C ASP A 37 4.21 13.55 10.20
N PRO A 38 4.18 14.74 9.57
CA PRO A 38 3.20 15.10 8.55
C PRO A 38 3.28 14.23 7.29
N ASP A 39 4.42 13.57 7.03
CA ASP A 39 4.60 12.69 5.87
C ASP A 39 4.07 11.26 6.13
N LYS A 40 3.72 10.93 7.38
CA LYS A 40 3.15 9.61 7.76
C LYS A 40 1.63 9.60 7.63
N VAL A 41 1.16 9.81 6.41
CA VAL A 41 -0.26 9.70 6.01
C VAL A 41 -0.62 8.30 5.52
N PHE A 42 -1.91 8.01 5.30
CA PHE A 42 -2.34 6.69 4.81
C PHE A 42 -1.68 6.31 3.47
N HIS A 43 -1.45 7.29 2.59
CA HIS A 43 -0.76 7.07 1.31
C HIS A 43 0.71 6.63 1.47
N SER A 44 1.35 6.94 2.61
CA SER A 44 2.76 6.59 2.85
C SER A 44 3.01 5.07 2.86
N PHE A 45 1.99 4.25 3.15
CA PHE A 45 2.08 2.79 3.02
C PHE A 45 2.37 2.37 1.58
N ARG A 46 1.79 3.03 0.57
CA ARG A 46 2.05 2.72 -0.84
C ARG A 46 3.49 3.02 -1.24
N HIS A 47 4.06 4.13 -0.76
CA HIS A 47 5.48 4.44 -0.99
C HIS A 47 6.39 3.41 -0.33
N THR A 48 6.07 3.05 0.92
CA THR A 48 6.77 1.98 1.65
C THR A 48 6.72 0.66 0.88
N ALA A 49 5.55 0.25 0.39
CA ALA A 49 5.38 -0.96 -0.41
C ALA A 49 6.24 -0.94 -1.68
N LYS A 50 6.24 0.15 -2.46
CA LYS A 50 7.11 0.28 -3.65
C LYS A 50 8.57 0.08 -3.31
N GLN A 51 9.02 0.80 -2.28
CA GLN A 51 10.41 0.77 -1.88
C GLN A 51 10.85 -0.66 -1.54
N HIS A 52 10.02 -1.38 -0.80
CA HIS A 52 10.31 -2.77 -0.43
C HIS A 52 10.17 -3.75 -1.62
N LEU A 53 9.24 -3.54 -2.56
CA LEU A 53 9.22 -4.32 -3.81
C LEU A 53 10.54 -4.16 -4.60
N ARG A 54 11.04 -2.92 -4.71
CA ARG A 54 12.35 -2.63 -5.32
C ARG A 54 13.48 -3.34 -4.57
N ASP A 55 13.50 -3.25 -3.25
CA ASP A 55 14.54 -3.86 -2.42
C ASP A 55 14.50 -5.40 -2.48
N CYS A 56 13.35 -5.99 -2.81
CA CYS A 56 13.17 -7.41 -3.12
C CYS A 56 13.53 -7.79 -4.58
N GLY A 57 13.98 -6.86 -5.40
CA GLY A 57 14.39 -7.11 -6.79
C GLY A 57 13.23 -7.22 -7.80
N VAL A 58 12.01 -6.78 -7.43
CA VAL A 58 10.87 -6.78 -8.35
C VAL A 58 11.12 -5.77 -9.48
N PRO A 59 10.92 -6.11 -10.77
CA PRO A 59 11.14 -5.15 -11.85
C PRO A 59 10.17 -3.96 -11.79
N GLN A 60 10.60 -2.80 -12.27
CA GLN A 60 9.87 -1.53 -12.12
C GLN A 60 8.46 -1.56 -12.71
N GLU A 61 8.26 -2.22 -13.85
CA GLU A 61 6.94 -2.37 -14.48
C GLU A 61 5.93 -3.04 -13.53
N TYR A 62 6.35 -4.07 -12.81
CA TYR A 62 5.50 -4.79 -11.85
C TYR A 62 5.33 -3.98 -10.56
N GLN A 63 6.34 -3.23 -10.11
CA GLN A 63 6.18 -2.30 -8.99
C GLN A 63 5.11 -1.24 -9.29
N ASN A 64 5.16 -0.67 -10.49
CA ASN A 64 4.24 0.35 -10.94
C ASN A 64 2.84 -0.23 -11.17
N ALA A 65 2.71 -1.41 -11.78
CA ALA A 65 1.43 -2.09 -11.93
C ALA A 65 0.79 -2.43 -10.57
N LEU A 66 1.54 -3.03 -9.63
CA LEU A 66 1.06 -3.36 -8.29
C LEU A 66 0.65 -2.13 -7.49
N CYS A 67 1.38 -1.03 -7.62
CA CYS A 67 1.04 0.20 -6.93
C CYS A 67 0.00 1.02 -7.70
N GLY A 68 -0.20 0.83 -9.00
CA GLY A 68 -1.03 1.67 -9.86
C GLY A 68 -0.38 3.02 -10.21
N TRP A 69 0.92 3.04 -10.51
CA TRP A 69 1.59 4.18 -11.12
C TRP A 69 1.67 4.02 -12.64
N LYS A 70 1.64 5.15 -13.34
CA LYS A 70 1.94 5.18 -14.77
C LYS A 70 3.44 5.00 -14.98
N GLY A 71 3.80 4.15 -15.94
CA GLY A 71 5.18 4.00 -16.37
C GLY A 71 5.78 5.27 -16.97
N ALA A 72 7.10 5.39 -16.89
CA ALA A 72 7.84 6.55 -17.40
C ALA A 72 8.27 6.37 -18.86
N ASP A 73 8.43 5.13 -19.32
CA ASP A 73 8.85 4.83 -20.68
C ASP A 73 7.68 4.44 -21.60
N THR A 74 7.93 4.52 -22.91
CA THR A 74 6.96 4.19 -23.96
C THR A 74 6.54 2.72 -23.91
N GLY A 75 7.41 1.80 -23.51
CA GLY A 75 7.09 0.37 -23.41
C GLY A 75 6.07 0.09 -22.30
N GLU A 76 6.27 0.66 -21.12
CA GLU A 76 5.41 0.52 -19.96
C GLU A 76 4.07 1.27 -20.15
N THR A 77 4.06 2.39 -20.88
CA THR A 77 2.81 3.08 -21.22
C THR A 77 2.01 2.41 -22.34
N SER A 78 2.67 1.74 -23.28
CA SER A 78 2.03 1.03 -24.38
C SER A 78 1.66 -0.43 -24.06
N TYR A 79 2.41 -1.10 -23.17
CA TYR A 79 2.26 -2.52 -22.86
C TYR A 79 2.10 -2.83 -21.36
N GLY A 80 2.46 -1.90 -20.46
CA GLY A 80 2.42 -2.13 -19.01
C GLY A 80 1.02 -2.25 -18.39
N GLY A 81 -0.05 -2.10 -19.20
CA GLY A 81 -1.42 -2.40 -18.79
C GLY A 81 -1.77 -3.90 -18.81
N ASN A 82 -1.00 -4.73 -19.53
CA ASN A 82 -1.27 -6.16 -19.72
C ASN A 82 -0.32 -7.04 -18.91
N VAL A 83 -0.18 -6.75 -17.62
CA VAL A 83 0.63 -7.57 -16.72
C VAL A 83 -0.16 -8.83 -16.32
N PRO A 84 0.35 -10.05 -16.54
CA PRO A 84 -0.33 -11.27 -16.11
C PRO A 84 -0.57 -11.27 -14.60
N PHE A 85 -1.77 -11.66 -14.18
CA PHE A 85 -2.15 -11.70 -12.77
C PHE A 85 -1.22 -12.60 -11.96
N GLU A 86 -0.80 -13.73 -12.53
CA GLU A 86 0.10 -14.70 -11.92
C GLU A 86 1.45 -14.05 -11.59
N LYS A 87 1.94 -13.15 -12.46
CA LYS A 87 3.17 -12.39 -12.23
C LYS A 87 2.99 -11.32 -11.15
N LEU A 88 1.85 -10.64 -11.13
CA LEU A 88 1.54 -9.70 -10.05
C LEU A 88 1.52 -10.43 -8.70
N TYR A 89 0.89 -11.62 -8.64
CA TYR A 89 0.86 -12.46 -7.45
C TYR A 89 2.26 -12.92 -7.02
N GLU A 90 3.06 -13.45 -7.95
CA GLU A 90 4.44 -13.86 -7.68
C GLU A 90 5.25 -12.73 -7.02
N TYR A 91 5.22 -11.53 -7.61
CA TYR A 91 6.03 -10.41 -7.12
C TYR A 91 5.49 -9.77 -5.83
N ILE A 92 4.16 -9.68 -5.65
CA ILE A 92 3.63 -9.15 -4.38
C ILE A 92 3.92 -10.11 -3.23
N SER A 93 3.99 -11.43 -3.48
CA SER A 93 4.39 -12.42 -2.48
C SER A 93 5.85 -12.33 -2.07
N MET A 94 6.70 -11.67 -2.85
CA MET A 94 8.11 -11.42 -2.48
C MET A 94 8.26 -10.27 -1.48
N LEU A 95 7.21 -9.45 -1.27
CA LEU A 95 7.28 -8.26 -0.45
C LEU A 95 7.65 -8.59 1.01
N GLN A 96 8.79 -8.06 1.46
CA GLN A 96 9.28 -8.26 2.81
C GLN A 96 9.56 -6.94 3.52
N TYR A 97 9.24 -6.90 4.82
CA TYR A 97 9.52 -5.77 5.70
C TYR A 97 10.45 -6.22 6.85
N PRO A 98 11.78 -6.25 6.65
CA PRO A 98 12.72 -6.72 7.68
C PRO A 98 12.58 -6.01 9.03
N PHE A 99 12.27 -4.71 9.03
CA PHE A 99 12.03 -3.95 10.27
C PHE A 99 10.79 -4.42 11.03
N LEU A 100 9.72 -4.78 10.31
CA LEU A 100 8.47 -5.25 10.90
C LEU A 100 8.69 -6.64 11.51
N GLU A 101 9.35 -7.54 10.78
CA GLU A 101 9.69 -8.87 11.29
C GLU A 101 10.51 -8.80 12.59
N LYS A 102 11.54 -7.94 12.61
CA LYS A 102 12.34 -7.70 13.81
C LYS A 102 11.49 -7.17 14.97
N THR A 103 10.58 -6.24 14.68
CA THR A 103 9.70 -5.63 15.69
C THR A 103 8.70 -6.64 16.25
N LEU A 104 8.04 -7.42 15.40
CA LEU A 104 7.09 -8.46 15.80
C LEU A 104 7.77 -9.53 16.65
N LYS A 105 8.98 -9.98 16.27
CA LYS A 105 9.78 -10.92 17.08
C LYS A 105 10.07 -10.37 18.48
N LYS A 106 10.43 -9.08 18.58
CA LYS A 106 10.67 -8.41 19.87
C LYS A 106 9.40 -8.34 20.73
N LEU A 107 8.26 -7.99 20.14
CA LEU A 107 6.99 -7.87 20.85
C LEU A 107 6.48 -9.23 21.36
N LYS A 108 6.60 -10.30 20.56
CA LYS A 108 6.30 -11.67 20.99
C LYS A 108 7.13 -12.10 22.19
N LYS A 109 8.44 -11.80 22.19
CA LYS A 109 9.32 -12.09 23.33
C LYS A 109 8.91 -11.33 24.61
N GLN A 110 8.20 -10.21 24.48
CA GLN A 110 7.73 -9.39 25.59
C GLN A 110 6.31 -9.74 26.06
N ASN A 111 5.66 -10.77 25.50
CA ASN A 111 4.24 -11.09 25.74
C ASN A 111 3.30 -9.90 25.49
N LYS A 112 3.64 -9.05 24.53
CA LYS A 112 2.83 -7.88 24.12
C LYS A 112 2.02 -8.12 22.83
N LEU A 113 2.05 -9.35 22.33
CA LEU A 113 1.33 -9.88 21.17
C LEU A 113 0.98 -11.34 21.44
#